data_AF-A0A3D2M4W8-F1
#
_entry.id   AF-A0A3D2M4W8-F1
#
_cell.length_a   1.000
_cell.length_b   1.000
_cell.length_c   1.000
_cell.angle_alpha   90.00
_cell.angle_beta   90.00
_cell.angle_gamma   90.00
#
_symmetry.space_group_name_H-M   'P 1'
#
loop_
_entity.id
_entity.type
_entity.pdbx_description
1 polymer ?
#
loop_
_entity_poly.entity_id
_entity_poly.type
_entity_poly.pdbx_seq_one_letter_code
_entity_poly.pdbx_strand_id
1 'polypeptide(L)'
;MNNIVELIPESGAASLKRPCFRVYDCASTVDGKKLKAGVWHHRNKRDADGSLTPVDEWLCGPLHVEAVTRSESKKADYGRLLRFRNLDDCWLTWAMPGDLLAGHPADILRVLFGMGLKIAHRQRARVVEYIAEQSPQRRVTAATSTGWHGPELFITPIENIGTGDAIHQSETTADGD
;
A
#
# COMPACT_ATOMS: atom_id res chain seq x y z
N MET A 1 13.19 0.47 -14.81
CA MET A 1 13.78 0.21 -13.48
C MET A 1 12.65 -0.31 -12.61
N ASN A 2 12.66 -1.60 -12.27
CA ASN A 2 11.58 -2.24 -11.55
C ASN A 2 11.63 -1.85 -10.06
N ASN A 3 10.71 -0.99 -9.61
CA ASN A 3 10.41 -0.82 -8.19
C ASN A 3 9.53 -1.99 -7.74
N ILE A 4 10.17 -3.13 -7.49
CA ILE A 4 9.59 -4.23 -6.72
C ILE A 4 9.83 -3.87 -5.26
N VAL A 5 8.77 -3.58 -4.50
CA VAL A 5 8.86 -3.60 -3.04
C VAL A 5 9.08 -5.05 -2.65
N GLU A 6 10.33 -5.39 -2.33
CA GLU A 6 10.66 -6.70 -1.79
C GLU A 6 9.89 -6.89 -0.48
N LEU A 7 8.90 -7.76 -0.52
CA LEU A 7 8.32 -8.39 0.68
C LEU A 7 9.38 -9.37 1.21
N ILE A 8 10.37 -8.87 1.96
CA ILE A 8 11.43 -9.70 2.53
C ILE A 8 10.91 -10.32 3.84
N PRO A 9 10.85 -11.65 3.97
CA PRO A 9 10.68 -12.30 5.27
C PRO A 9 11.98 -12.21 6.09
N GLU A 10 11.85 -12.20 7.41
CA GLU A 10 12.91 -11.91 8.37
C GLU A 10 14.26 -12.62 8.12
N SER A 11 15.33 -11.87 8.39
CA SER A 11 16.71 -12.31 8.59
C SER A 11 17.47 -12.81 7.35
N GLY A 12 17.60 -11.92 6.36
CA GLY A 12 18.59 -12.01 5.28
C GLY A 12 18.62 -10.71 4.50
N ALA A 13 18.91 -9.59 5.17
CA ALA A 13 18.73 -8.25 4.59
C ALA A 13 19.56 -8.08 3.31
N ALA A 14 18.89 -8.12 2.16
CA ALA A 14 19.44 -7.60 0.92
C ALA A 14 19.92 -6.16 1.17
N SER A 15 21.12 -5.85 0.67
CA SER A 15 21.78 -4.56 0.86
C SER A 15 20.83 -3.39 0.54
N LEU A 16 20.66 -2.46 1.47
CA LEU A 16 19.72 -1.36 1.35
C LEU A 16 20.22 -0.33 0.31
N LYS A 17 19.66 -0.35 -0.90
CA LYS A 17 19.99 0.61 -1.96
C LYS A 17 19.19 1.90 -1.80
N ARG A 18 19.84 2.98 -1.34
CA ARG A 18 19.23 4.31 -1.14
C ARG A 18 19.26 5.14 -2.44
N PRO A 19 18.24 5.98 -2.73
CA PRO A 19 16.99 6.11 -1.99
C PRO A 19 16.01 4.99 -2.32
N CYS A 20 15.28 4.50 -1.33
CA CYS A 20 14.21 3.53 -1.53
C CYS A 20 13.15 3.60 -0.42
N PHE A 21 11.94 3.18 -0.78
CA PHE A 21 10.92 2.81 0.21
C PHE A 21 11.06 1.34 0.57
N ARG A 22 10.85 1.00 1.84
CA ARG A 22 10.79 -0.39 2.31
C ARG A 22 9.72 -0.55 3.38
N VAL A 23 9.04 -1.67 3.36
CA VAL A 23 8.01 -2.03 4.33
C VAL A 23 8.55 -3.12 5.25
N TYR A 24 8.35 -2.96 6.56
CA TYR A 24 8.68 -3.99 7.55
C TYR A 24 7.40 -4.33 8.32
N ASP A 25 6.97 -5.59 8.28
CA ASP A 25 5.73 -6.04 8.94
C ASP A 25 5.87 -6.11 10.46
N CYS A 26 7.10 -6.37 10.92
CA CYS A 26 7.51 -6.42 12.31
C CYS A 26 8.70 -5.48 12.56
N ALA A 27 9.03 -5.27 13.85
CA ALA A 27 10.27 -4.58 14.20
C ALA A 27 11.47 -5.35 13.63
N SER A 28 12.35 -4.64 12.91
CA SER A 28 13.44 -5.24 12.14
C SER A 28 14.76 -4.55 12.45
N THR A 29 15.88 -5.25 12.31
CA THR A 29 17.22 -4.64 12.42
C THR A 29 17.81 -4.44 11.04
N VAL A 30 18.16 -3.19 10.71
CA VAL A 30 18.70 -2.79 9.41
C VAL A 30 19.92 -1.92 9.65
N ASP A 31 21.06 -2.26 9.03
CA ASP A 31 22.35 -1.59 9.24
C ASP A 31 22.71 -1.43 10.74
N GLY A 32 22.40 -2.44 11.56
CA GLY A 32 22.63 -2.43 13.01
C GLY A 32 21.66 -1.56 13.83
N LYS A 33 20.72 -0.86 13.19
CA LYS A 33 19.68 -0.07 13.87
C LYS A 33 18.38 -0.84 14.00
N LYS A 34 17.73 -0.77 15.16
CA LYS A 34 16.37 -1.28 15.35
C LYS A 34 15.35 -0.31 14.76
N LEU A 35 14.59 -0.77 13.78
CA LEU A 35 13.49 -0.05 13.17
C LEU A 35 12.17 -0.67 13.65
N LYS A 36 11.20 0.19 13.98
CA LYS A 36 9.82 -0.28 14.20
C LYS A 36 9.17 -0.71 12.88
N ALA A 37 8.15 -1.57 13.00
CA ALA A 37 7.28 -1.96 11.89
C ALA A 37 6.71 -0.73 11.16
N GLY A 38 6.63 -0.83 9.84
CA GLY A 38 6.02 0.18 9.00
C GLY A 38 6.73 0.46 7.69
N VAL A 39 6.22 1.46 6.98
CA VAL A 39 6.84 1.98 5.76
C VAL A 39 7.91 2.99 6.14
N TRP A 40 9.11 2.79 5.61
CA TRP A 40 10.24 3.70 5.76
C TRP A 40 10.68 4.21 4.40
N HIS A 41 11.09 5.48 4.36
CA HIS A 41 11.88 6.03 3.26
C HIS A 41 13.34 6.12 3.71
N HIS A 42 14.18 5.33 3.07
CA HIS A 42 15.62 5.31 3.29
C HIS A 42 16.27 6.17 2.21
N ARG A 43 16.89 7.29 2.57
CA ARG A 43 17.54 8.19 1.62
C ARG A 43 18.91 8.62 2.10
N ASN A 44 19.62 9.36 1.25
CA ASN A 44 20.81 10.10 1.63
C ASN A 44 20.46 11.59 1.66
N LYS A 45 20.88 12.28 2.71
CA LYS A 45 20.84 13.74 2.79
C LYS A 45 22.24 14.25 2.42
N ARG A 46 22.30 15.29 1.58
CA ARG A 46 23.53 16.01 1.32
C ARG A 46 23.75 17.03 2.43
N ASP A 47 24.89 16.96 3.10
CA ASP A 47 25.28 17.92 4.13
C ASP A 47 26.02 19.11 3.52
N ALA A 48 26.28 20.13 4.33
CA ALA A 48 26.84 21.41 3.88
C ALA A 48 28.26 21.27 3.28
N ASP A 49 29.00 20.26 3.73
CA ASP A 49 30.34 19.90 3.23
C ASP A 49 30.30 19.04 1.95
N GLY A 50 29.10 18.72 1.44
CA GLY A 50 28.90 17.91 0.26
C GLY A 50 28.88 16.40 0.51
N SER A 51 29.11 15.95 1.75
CA SER A 51 29.02 14.55 2.14
C SER A 51 27.57 14.04 2.12
N LEU A 52 27.40 12.72 2.00
CA LEU A 52 26.09 12.06 1.95
C LEU A 52 25.85 11.26 3.22
N THR A 53 24.95 11.74 4.08
CA THR A 53 24.58 11.06 5.33
C THR A 53 23.30 10.23 5.15
N PRO A 54 23.29 8.94 5.52
CA PRO A 54 22.08 8.11 5.51
C PRO A 54 21.00 8.65 6.46
N VAL A 55 19.77 8.80 5.95
CA VAL A 55 18.59 9.20 6.71
C VAL A 55 17.51 8.14 6.54
N ASP A 56 16.94 7.71 7.66
CA ASP A 56 15.87 6.72 7.75
C ASP A 56 14.62 7.41 8.31
N GLU A 57 13.57 7.55 7.49
CA GLU A 57 12.34 8.26 7.87
C GLU A 57 11.14 7.32 7.87
N TRP A 58 10.57 7.08 9.04
CA TRP A 58 9.33 6.32 9.18
C TRP A 58 8.13 7.16 8.73
N LEU A 59 7.29 6.59 7.87
CA LEU A 59 6.15 7.27 7.25
C LEU A 59 4.83 6.87 7.92
N CYS A 60 4.57 5.57 8.03
CA CYS A 60 3.34 5.01 8.58
C CYS A 60 3.54 3.57 9.07
N GLY A 61 2.52 2.99 9.69
CA GLY A 61 2.47 1.55 10.00
C GLY A 61 2.57 0.69 8.73
N PRO A 62 2.64 -0.64 8.85
CA PRO A 62 2.81 -1.52 7.69
C PRO A 62 1.70 -1.28 6.67
N LEU A 63 2.10 -0.96 5.44
CA LEU A 63 1.22 -0.66 4.31
C LEU A 63 1.90 -1.19 3.06
N HIS A 64 1.21 -2.09 2.37
CA HIS A 64 1.62 -2.72 1.13
C HIS A 64 0.70 -2.31 -0.01
N VAL A 65 1.28 -2.12 -1.19
CA VAL A 65 0.53 -1.97 -2.43
C VAL A 65 0.61 -3.28 -3.19
N GLU A 66 -0.39 -4.14 -2.99
CA GLU A 66 -0.33 -5.55 -3.42
C GLU A 66 -0.65 -5.73 -4.91
N ALA A 67 -1.49 -4.87 -5.46
CA ALA A 67 -1.92 -4.96 -6.86
C ALA A 67 -2.35 -3.61 -7.42
N VAL A 68 -2.38 -3.53 -8.75
CA VAL A 68 -3.16 -2.50 -9.45
C VAL A 68 -4.56 -3.07 -9.64
N THR A 69 -5.58 -2.32 -9.21
CA THR A 69 -6.98 -2.71 -9.42
C THR A 69 -7.50 -2.13 -10.73
N ARG A 70 -8.47 -2.82 -11.36
CA ARG A 70 -9.19 -2.34 -12.55
C ARG A 70 -10.68 -2.46 -12.32
N SER A 71 -11.44 -1.41 -12.61
CA SER A 71 -12.90 -1.48 -12.57
C SER A 71 -13.45 -2.49 -13.59
N GLU A 72 -14.50 -3.21 -13.18
CA GLU A 72 -15.29 -4.08 -14.05
C GLU A 72 -16.05 -3.29 -15.14
N SER A 73 -16.63 -2.15 -14.79
CA SER A 73 -17.56 -1.42 -15.66
C SER A 73 -16.88 -0.45 -16.63
N LYS A 74 -15.66 -0.01 -16.32
CA LYS A 74 -14.91 0.98 -17.10
C LYS A 74 -13.53 0.47 -17.48
N LYS A 75 -13.26 0.38 -18.78
CA LYS A 75 -11.99 -0.13 -19.32
C LYS A 75 -10.75 0.68 -18.89
N ALA A 76 -10.90 1.89 -18.35
CA ALA A 76 -9.81 2.83 -18.06
C ALA A 76 -9.69 3.28 -16.59
N ASP A 77 -10.42 2.66 -15.64
CA ASP A 77 -10.36 3.06 -14.23
C ASP A 77 -9.39 2.14 -13.46
N TYR A 78 -8.21 2.67 -13.12
CA TYR A 78 -7.15 1.94 -12.41
C TYR A 78 -6.92 2.47 -11.01
N GLY A 79 -6.97 1.60 -10.00
CA GLY A 79 -6.69 1.96 -8.61
C GLY A 79 -5.47 1.23 -8.03
N ARG A 80 -5.43 1.10 -6.71
CA ARG A 80 -4.45 0.27 -5.98
C ARG A 80 -5.15 -0.61 -4.96
N LEU A 81 -4.72 -1.87 -4.86
CA LEU A 81 -5.09 -2.71 -3.74
C LEU A 81 -4.08 -2.49 -2.62
N LEU A 82 -4.54 -1.90 -1.52
CA LEU A 82 -3.73 -1.63 -0.35
C LEU A 82 -4.01 -2.71 0.70
N ARG A 83 -2.96 -3.25 1.33
CA ARG A 83 -3.06 -4.07 2.54
C ARG A 83 -2.26 -3.42 3.65
N PHE A 84 -2.88 -3.13 4.79
CA PHE A 84 -2.22 -2.42 5.88
C PHE A 84 -2.70 -2.84 7.25
N ARG A 85 -1.91 -2.50 8.27
CA ARG A 85 -2.21 -2.80 9.67
C ARG A 85 -2.85 -1.60 10.36
N ASN A 86 -4.02 -1.80 10.95
CA ASN A 86 -4.74 -0.74 11.67
C ASN A 86 -4.22 -0.57 13.13
N LEU A 87 -4.86 0.31 13.91
CA LEU A 87 -4.50 0.56 15.32
C LEU A 87 -4.74 -0.66 16.24
N ASP A 88 -5.63 -1.56 15.86
CA ASP A 88 -5.95 -2.81 16.58
C ASP A 88 -5.06 -3.98 16.14
N ASP A 89 -4.01 -3.69 15.36
CA ASP A 89 -3.03 -4.68 14.89
C ASP A 89 -3.62 -5.70 13.89
N CYS A 90 -4.81 -5.42 13.34
CA CYS A 90 -5.51 -6.20 12.32
C CYS A 90 -5.09 -5.78 10.91
N TRP A 91 -4.94 -6.77 10.03
CA TRP A 91 -4.72 -6.52 8.61
C TRP A 91 -6.03 -6.20 7.91
N LEU A 92 -6.07 -5.05 7.25
CA LEU A 92 -7.18 -4.59 6.42
C LEU A 92 -6.73 -4.51 4.97
N THR A 93 -7.69 -4.73 4.08
CA THR A 93 -7.51 -4.55 2.64
C THR A 93 -8.45 -3.47 2.15
N TRP A 94 -7.94 -2.56 1.32
CA TRP A 94 -8.72 -1.52 0.70
C TRP A 94 -8.35 -1.39 -0.78
N ALA A 95 -9.33 -1.58 -1.65
CA ALA A 95 -9.19 -1.28 -3.06
C ALA A 95 -9.40 0.23 -3.26
N MET A 96 -8.30 0.98 -3.17
CA MET A 96 -8.26 2.44 -3.32
C MET A 96 -8.62 2.85 -4.75
N PRO A 97 -9.65 3.69 -4.95
CA PRO A 97 -10.00 4.26 -6.24
C PRO A 97 -8.85 5.09 -6.86
N GLY A 98 -8.76 5.06 -8.19
CA GLY A 98 -7.70 5.72 -8.95
C GLY A 98 -7.81 7.24 -9.03
N ASP A 99 -9.03 7.74 -9.06
CA ASP A 99 -9.36 9.18 -9.04
C ASP A 99 -8.81 9.88 -7.80
N LEU A 100 -8.74 9.19 -6.65
CA LEU A 100 -8.10 9.71 -5.45
C LEU A 100 -6.61 10.05 -5.64
N LEU A 101 -5.89 9.36 -6.55
CA LEU A 101 -4.49 9.71 -6.87
C LEU A 101 -4.38 10.98 -7.73
N ALA A 102 -5.40 11.31 -8.51
CA ALA A 102 -5.44 12.53 -9.31
C ALA A 102 -5.93 13.75 -8.51
N GLY A 103 -6.66 13.51 -7.42
CA GLY A 103 -7.24 14.53 -6.53
C GLY A 103 -6.28 15.04 -5.45
N HIS A 104 -6.85 15.46 -4.31
CA HIS A 104 -6.06 16.01 -3.21
C HIS A 104 -5.51 14.86 -2.33
N PRO A 105 -4.21 14.84 -1.99
CA PRO A 105 -3.63 13.83 -1.08
C PRO A 105 -4.38 13.65 0.25
N ALA A 106 -5.10 14.67 0.71
CA ALA A 106 -5.89 14.63 1.94
C ALA A 106 -7.05 13.61 1.85
N ASP A 107 -7.59 13.35 0.66
CA ASP A 107 -8.73 12.44 0.48
C ASP A 107 -8.34 10.99 0.75
N ILE A 108 -7.17 10.57 0.24
CA ILE A 108 -6.56 9.26 0.56
C ILE A 108 -6.27 9.18 2.06
N LEU A 109 -5.62 10.21 2.61
CA LEU A 109 -5.22 10.22 4.01
C LEU A 109 -6.42 10.15 4.95
N ARG A 110 -7.53 10.82 4.63
CA ARG A 110 -8.77 10.79 5.42
C ARG A 110 -9.29 9.36 5.57
N VAL A 111 -9.34 8.60 4.47
CA VAL A 111 -9.79 7.20 4.50
C VAL A 111 -8.80 6.34 5.29
N LEU A 112 -7.50 6.45 5.03
CA LEU A 112 -6.48 5.66 5.73
C LEU A 112 -6.47 5.94 7.25
N PHE A 113 -6.61 7.20 7.67
CA PHE A 113 -6.76 7.55 9.09
C PHE A 113 -8.05 6.98 9.68
N GLY A 114 -9.17 7.09 8.95
CA GLY A 114 -10.46 6.54 9.37
C GLY A 114 -10.42 5.02 9.56
N MET A 115 -9.68 4.30 8.71
CA MET A 115 -9.44 2.86 8.82
C MET A 115 -8.33 2.49 9.82
N GLY A 116 -7.79 3.47 10.56
CA GLY A 116 -6.82 3.24 11.63
C GLY A 116 -5.36 3.03 11.18
N LEU A 117 -4.97 3.41 9.97
CA LEU A 117 -3.55 3.42 9.62
C LEU A 117 -2.82 4.50 10.43
N LYS A 118 -1.82 4.09 11.22
CA LYS A 118 -0.95 5.03 11.93
C LYS A 118 -0.03 5.75 10.94
N ILE A 119 -0.13 7.07 10.82
CA ILE A 119 0.69 7.88 9.90
C ILE A 119 1.48 8.94 10.69
N ALA A 120 2.77 9.10 10.38
CA ALA A 120 3.55 10.23 10.87
C ALA A 120 3.04 11.50 10.19
N HIS A 121 2.40 12.38 10.96
CA HIS A 121 1.75 13.58 10.43
C HIS A 121 2.68 14.46 9.57
N ARG A 122 3.96 14.60 9.95
CA ARG A 122 4.96 15.34 9.16
C ARG A 122 5.26 14.71 7.80
N GLN A 123 5.09 13.40 7.67
CA GLN A 123 5.42 12.60 6.49
C GLN A 123 4.20 12.22 5.64
N ARG A 124 3.01 12.76 5.94
CA ARG A 124 1.75 12.41 5.28
C ARG A 124 1.78 12.48 3.75
N ALA A 125 2.46 13.48 3.18
CA ALA A 125 2.61 13.61 1.72
C ALA A 125 3.42 12.44 1.13
N ARG A 126 4.43 11.97 1.85
CA ARG A 126 5.27 10.85 1.41
C ARG A 126 4.57 9.49 1.47
N VAL A 127 3.53 9.35 2.29
CA VAL A 127 2.70 8.13 2.26
C VAL A 127 1.96 8.05 0.92
N VAL A 128 1.44 9.17 0.44
CA VAL A 128 0.74 9.23 -0.87
C VAL A 128 1.74 9.05 -2.01
N GLU A 129 2.91 9.68 -1.95
CA GLU A 129 4.03 9.45 -2.88
C GLU A 129 4.41 7.96 -2.92
N TYR A 130 4.62 7.34 -1.75
CA TYR A 130 4.89 5.90 -1.65
C TYR A 130 3.85 5.07 -2.39
N ILE A 131 2.55 5.29 -2.13
CA ILE A 131 1.46 4.55 -2.78
C ILE A 131 1.48 4.75 -4.31
N ALA A 132 1.66 5.99 -4.76
CA ALA A 132 1.64 6.35 -6.18
C ALA A 132 2.79 5.72 -6.97
N GLU A 133 4.00 5.69 -6.38
CA GLU A 133 5.19 5.14 -7.01
C GLU A 133 5.20 3.60 -7.09
N GLN A 134 4.35 2.93 -6.32
CA GLN A 134 4.28 1.48 -6.35
C GLN A 134 3.69 0.97 -7.66
N SER A 135 4.41 0.01 -8.25
CA SER A 135 4.08 -0.61 -9.53
C SER A 135 4.08 -2.15 -9.41
N PRO A 136 3.20 -2.74 -8.56
CA PRO A 136 3.12 -4.20 -8.45
C PRO A 136 2.73 -4.82 -9.80
N GLN A 137 3.12 -6.06 -10.05
CA GLN A 137 2.77 -6.77 -11.29
C GLN A 137 1.37 -7.38 -11.24
N ARG A 138 0.91 -7.77 -10.05
CA ARG A 138 -0.43 -8.33 -9.83
C ARG A 138 -1.51 -7.35 -10.28
N ARG A 139 -2.54 -7.87 -10.95
CA ARG A 139 -3.71 -7.14 -11.44
C ARG A 139 -4.96 -7.81 -10.88
N VAL A 140 -5.86 -7.00 -10.34
CA VAL A 140 -7.09 -7.49 -9.67
C VAL A 140 -8.29 -6.71 -10.22
N THR A 141 -9.40 -7.38 -10.47
CA THR A 141 -10.67 -6.72 -10.81
C THR A 141 -11.32 -6.17 -9.55
N ALA A 142 -11.60 -4.87 -9.51
CA ALA A 142 -12.44 -4.27 -8.48
C ALA A 142 -13.90 -4.43 -8.92
N ALA A 143 -14.59 -5.40 -8.33
CA ALA A 143 -15.97 -5.73 -8.66
C ALA A 143 -16.92 -4.99 -7.73
N THR A 144 -17.98 -4.40 -8.31
CA THR A 144 -19.02 -3.67 -7.58
C THR A 144 -20.19 -4.57 -7.16
N SER A 145 -20.18 -5.81 -7.62
CA SER A 145 -21.21 -6.80 -7.29
C SER A 145 -20.61 -8.20 -7.25
N THR A 146 -21.22 -9.06 -6.44
CA THR A 146 -20.93 -10.50 -6.43
C THR A 146 -21.64 -11.21 -7.58
N GLY A 147 -21.11 -12.35 -8.01
CA GLY A 147 -21.70 -13.17 -9.07
C GLY A 147 -20.69 -13.57 -10.12
N TRP A 148 -21.19 -14.07 -11.25
CA TRP A 148 -20.35 -14.47 -12.38
C TRP A 148 -19.76 -13.25 -13.08
N HIS A 149 -18.45 -13.19 -13.15
CA HIS A 149 -17.68 -12.25 -13.94
C HIS A 149 -17.05 -12.97 -15.13
N GLY A 150 -17.80 -13.05 -16.22
CA GLY A 150 -17.44 -13.90 -17.36
C GLY A 150 -17.63 -15.40 -17.06
N PRO A 151 -17.10 -16.29 -17.92
CA PRO A 151 -17.37 -17.72 -17.83
C PRO A 151 -16.56 -18.46 -16.76
N GLU A 152 -15.46 -17.87 -16.28
CA GLU A 152 -14.46 -18.59 -15.47
C GLU A 152 -14.33 -18.08 -14.03
N LEU A 153 -14.93 -16.94 -13.67
CA LEU A 153 -14.76 -16.32 -12.36
C LEU A 153 -16.11 -16.05 -11.69
N PHE A 154 -16.29 -16.57 -10.48
CA PHE A 154 -17.42 -16.26 -9.61
C PHE A 154 -16.92 -15.50 -8.38
N ILE A 155 -17.42 -14.29 -8.18
CA ILE A 155 -16.99 -13.36 -7.14
C ILE A 155 -17.96 -13.45 -5.97
N THR A 156 -17.44 -13.68 -4.76
CA THR A 156 -18.22 -13.61 -3.51
C THR A 156 -17.71 -12.46 -2.63
N PRO A 157 -18.39 -12.12 -1.51
CA PRO A 157 -17.90 -11.10 -0.59
C PRO A 157 -16.58 -11.46 0.09
N ILE A 158 -16.23 -12.75 0.16
CA ILE A 158 -15.11 -13.25 0.96
C ILE A 158 -13.99 -13.80 0.05
N GLU A 159 -14.35 -14.61 -0.94
CA GLU A 159 -13.40 -15.28 -1.82
C GLU A 159 -13.88 -15.39 -3.27
N ASN A 160 -12.95 -15.66 -4.19
CA ASN A 160 -13.27 -15.91 -5.59
C ASN A 160 -13.22 -17.42 -5.88
N ILE A 161 -14.15 -17.88 -6.71
CA ILE A 161 -14.21 -19.27 -7.17
C ILE A 161 -13.93 -19.28 -8.68
N GLY A 162 -12.96 -20.09 -9.12
CA GLY A 162 -12.58 -20.23 -10.53
C GLY A 162 -11.28 -19.49 -10.90
N THR A 163 -11.14 -19.13 -12.18
CA THR A 163 -9.93 -18.53 -12.73
C THR A 163 -10.07 -17.02 -12.82
N GLY A 164 -9.29 -16.31 -12.00
CA GLY A 164 -9.24 -14.86 -11.98
C GLY A 164 -9.00 -14.33 -10.58
N ASP A 165 -8.81 -13.02 -10.46
CA ASP A 165 -8.54 -12.36 -9.19
C ASP A 165 -9.36 -11.08 -9.11
N ALA A 166 -10.30 -11.05 -8.17
CA ALA A 166 -11.17 -9.93 -7.92
C ALA A 166 -11.26 -9.59 -6.42
N ILE A 167 -11.56 -8.33 -6.13
CA ILE A 167 -11.88 -7.84 -4.80
C ILE A 167 -13.28 -7.24 -4.88
N HIS A 168 -14.18 -7.70 -4.02
CA HIS A 168 -15.51 -7.10 -3.92
C HIS A 168 -15.38 -5.77 -3.17
N GLN A 169 -15.59 -4.67 -3.89
CA GLN A 169 -15.75 -3.35 -3.30
C GLN A 169 -17.21 -3.18 -2.91
N SER A 170 -17.53 -3.39 -1.65
CA SER A 170 -18.78 -2.85 -1.13
C SER A 170 -18.63 -1.32 -1.13
N GLU A 171 -19.58 -0.60 -1.71
CA GLU A 171 -19.71 0.83 -1.41
C GLU A 171 -20.07 0.93 0.08
N THR A 172 -19.07 0.95 0.95
CA THR A 172 -19.29 1.23 2.37
C THR A 172 -19.48 2.75 2.48
N THR A 173 -20.67 3.22 2.14
CA THR A 173 -21.23 4.35 2.88
C THR A 173 -21.33 3.91 4.33
N ALA A 174 -20.82 4.76 5.22
CA ALA A 174 -20.84 4.55 6.65
C ALA A 174 -22.29 4.37 7.13
N ASP A 175 -22.74 3.13 7.27
CA ASP A 175 -23.86 2.80 8.14
C ASP A 175 -23.26 2.19 9.40
N GLY A 176 -23.08 3.06 10.38
CA GLY A 176 -22.93 2.64 11.76
C GLY A 176 -24.31 2.24 12.28
N ASP A 177 -24.40 0.98 12.69
CA ASP A 177 -25.41 0.48 13.63
C ASP A 177 -24.67 0.06 14.91
#